data_AF-A0A955DSX1-F1
#
_entry.id   AF-A0A955DSX1-F1
#
_cell.length_a   1.000
_cell.length_b   1.000
_cell.length_c   1.000
_cell.angle_alpha   90.00
_cell.angle_beta   90.00
_cell.angle_gamma   90.00
#
_symmetry.space_group_name_H-M   'P 1'
#
loop_
_entity.id
_entity.type
_entity.pdbx_description
1 polymer ?
#
loop_
_entity_poly.entity_id
_entity_poly.type
_entity_poly.pdbx_seq_one_letter_code
_entity_poly.pdbx_strand_id
1 'polypeptide(L)'
;MPTRLPDPRRSPRFAGICTFCRYPMLDQVEDGPVDWAIYGVPYDTGVTYRGGTRFGPRAIRDASQYVKRYSIEHDLDLCDTLSLADAGDAPVRP
;
A
#
# COMPACT_ATOMS: atom_id res chain seq x y z
N MET A 1 16.94 1.33 2.20
CA MET A 1 16.63 2.37 3.21
C MET A 1 15.41 1.92 3.99
N PRO A 2 15.36 2.09 5.31
CA PRO A 2 14.20 1.71 6.10
C PRO A 2 12.98 2.58 5.76
N THR A 3 11.83 1.95 5.60
CA THR A 3 10.55 2.60 5.33
C THR A 3 10.04 3.31 6.59
N ARG A 4 9.79 4.63 6.51
CA ARG A 4 9.24 5.40 7.63
C ARG A 4 7.72 5.53 7.52
N LEU A 5 7.02 4.99 8.52
CA LEU A 5 5.57 5.15 8.65
C LEU A 5 5.20 6.43 9.41
N PRO A 6 4.02 7.04 9.15
CA PRO A 6 3.53 8.15 9.94
C PRO A 6 3.27 7.76 11.40
N ASP A 7 3.73 8.58 12.34
CA ASP A 7 3.50 8.38 13.78
C ASP A 7 1.98 8.35 14.09
N PRO A 8 1.44 7.21 14.57
CA PRO A 8 0.01 7.07 14.84
C PRO A 8 -0.51 7.99 15.95
N ARG A 9 0.37 8.54 16.81
CA ARG A 9 -0.02 9.52 17.84
C ARG A 9 -0.24 10.92 17.27
N ARG A 10 0.41 11.23 16.14
CA ARG A 10 0.29 12.53 15.46
C ARG A 10 -0.69 12.46 14.28
N SER A 11 -0.72 11.33 13.59
CA SER A 11 -1.62 11.05 12.48
C SER A 11 -2.33 9.73 12.78
N PRO A 12 -3.56 9.76 13.35
CA PRO A 12 -4.27 8.55 13.71
C PRO A 12 -4.56 7.69 12.47
N ARG A 13 -4.68 6.37 12.65
CA ARG A 13 -4.78 5.41 11.54
C ARG A 13 -6.03 5.54 10.67
N PHE A 14 -7.06 6.25 11.14
CA PHE A 14 -8.27 6.55 10.37
C PHE A 14 -8.15 7.87 9.56
N ALA A 15 -6.99 8.54 9.59
CA ALA A 15 -6.76 9.83 8.94
C ALA A 15 -5.51 9.81 8.05
N GLY A 16 -5.44 10.78 7.13
CA GLY A 16 -4.34 10.95 6.17
C GLY A 16 -4.62 10.32 4.81
N ILE A 17 -3.59 10.25 3.97
CA ILE A 17 -3.68 9.61 2.65
C ILE A 17 -3.74 8.10 2.86
N CYS A 18 -4.74 7.46 2.25
CA CYS A 18 -4.99 6.03 2.38
C CYS A 18 -4.16 5.21 1.37
N THR A 19 -2.83 5.17 1.58
CA THR A 19 -1.93 4.24 0.89
C THR A 19 -1.95 2.85 1.52
N PHE A 20 -1.45 1.85 0.81
CA PHE A 20 -1.32 0.49 1.32
C PHE A 20 -0.43 0.46 2.58
N CYS A 21 -0.95 -0.10 3.67
CA CYS A 21 -0.29 -0.19 4.98
C CYS A 21 0.29 1.14 5.51
N ARG A 22 -0.16 2.28 4.97
CA ARG A 22 0.41 3.62 5.24
C ARG A 22 1.86 3.78 4.79
N TYR A 23 2.30 3.00 3.81
CA TYR A 23 3.59 3.18 3.15
C TYR A 23 3.62 4.53 2.41
N PRO A 24 4.80 5.15 2.28
CA PRO A 24 4.94 6.39 1.51
C PRO A 24 4.51 6.16 0.06
N MET A 25 4.00 7.22 -0.59
CA MET A 25 3.85 7.20 -2.04
C MET A 25 5.23 7.11 -2.68
N LEU A 26 5.33 6.45 -3.83
CA LEU A 26 6.61 6.21 -4.50
C LEU A 26 7.37 7.52 -4.82
N ASP A 27 6.66 8.60 -5.12
CA ASP A 27 7.23 9.93 -5.37
C ASP A 27 7.77 10.64 -4.10
N GLN A 28 7.45 10.11 -2.91
CA GLN A 28 7.92 10.59 -1.62
C GLN A 28 9.15 9.82 -1.12
N VAL A 29 9.55 8.75 -1.80
CA VAL A 29 10.75 8.00 -1.47
C VAL A 29 11.93 8.68 -2.16
N GLU A 30 12.71 9.41 -1.37
CA GLU A 30 13.99 9.95 -1.80
C GLU A 30 15.00 8.78 -1.95
N ASP A 31 15.78 8.79 -3.03
CA ASP A 31 16.86 7.84 -3.36
C ASP A 31 16.48 6.42 -3.85
N GLY A 32 16.61 6.20 -5.17
CA GLY A 32 16.82 4.88 -5.77
C GLY A 32 15.58 3.98 -5.90
N PRO A 33 15.74 2.79 -6.50
CA PRO A 33 14.66 1.81 -6.60
C PRO A 33 14.27 1.29 -5.22
N VAL A 34 12.96 1.19 -4.98
CA VAL A 34 12.43 0.47 -3.80
C VAL A 34 12.55 -1.04 -4.00
N ASP A 35 12.69 -1.78 -2.91
CA ASP A 35 12.67 -3.23 -2.95
C ASP A 35 11.30 -3.67 -3.46
N TRP A 36 10.22 -3.24 -2.80
CA TRP A 36 8.85 -3.57 -3.19
C TRP A 36 7.97 -2.33 -3.39
N ALA A 37 7.28 -2.30 -4.53
CA ALA A 37 6.26 -1.31 -4.85
C ALA A 37 4.88 -1.99 -4.92
N ILE A 38 3.89 -1.42 -4.24
CA ILE A 38 2.51 -1.88 -4.28
C ILE A 38 1.81 -1.13 -5.40
N TYR A 39 1.31 -1.87 -6.39
CA TYR A 39 0.69 -1.28 -7.57
C TYR A 39 -0.66 -1.93 -7.84
N GLY A 40 -1.72 -1.12 -7.86
CA GLY A 40 -3.07 -1.60 -8.13
C GLY A 40 -3.39 -1.62 -9.62
N VAL A 41 -4.16 -2.61 -10.07
CA VAL A 41 -4.72 -2.65 -11.42
C VAL A 41 -6.25 -2.69 -11.31
N PRO A 42 -6.94 -1.53 -11.33
CA PRO A 42 -8.37 -1.44 -11.09
C PRO A 42 -9.19 -1.81 -12.35
N TYR A 43 -9.10 -3.06 -12.80
CA TYR A 43 -9.74 -3.53 -14.03
C TYR A 43 -10.64 -4.74 -13.78
N ASP A 44 -11.80 -4.78 -14.45
CA ASP A 44 -12.71 -5.93 -14.38
C ASP A 44 -13.57 -6.12 -15.64
N THR A 45 -13.25 -5.50 -16.78
CA THR A 45 -14.07 -5.61 -18.01
C THR A 45 -14.11 -7.03 -18.58
N GLY A 46 -13.18 -7.90 -18.20
CA GLY A 46 -13.18 -9.32 -18.58
C GLY A 46 -14.08 -10.24 -17.75
N VAL A 47 -14.81 -9.74 -16.75
CA VAL A 47 -15.66 -10.57 -15.87
C VAL A 47 -16.98 -10.95 -16.56
N THR A 48 -17.43 -12.19 -16.37
CA THR A 48 -18.63 -12.74 -17.04
C THR A 48 -19.90 -12.74 -16.19
N TYR A 49 -19.80 -12.47 -14.88
CA TYR A 49 -20.93 -12.52 -13.95
C TYR A 49 -20.99 -11.29 -13.04
N ARG A 50 -20.27 -11.32 -11.89
CA ARG A 50 -20.28 -10.21 -10.93
C ARG A 50 -19.05 -9.34 -11.13
N GLY A 51 -19.26 -8.17 -11.72
CA GLY A 51 -18.26 -7.09 -11.73
C GLY A 51 -18.13 -6.38 -10.38
N GLY A 52 -17.17 -5.48 -10.28
CA GLY A 52 -16.87 -4.69 -9.08
C GLY A 52 -15.43 -4.83 -8.58
N THR A 53 -14.66 -5.78 -9.09
CA THR A 53 -13.25 -5.97 -8.66
C THR A 53 -12.36 -4.79 -9.06
N ARG A 54 -12.79 -3.93 -9.99
CA ARG A 54 -12.12 -2.64 -10.26
C ARG A 54 -11.98 -1.74 -9.02
N PHE A 55 -12.86 -1.88 -8.03
CA PHE A 55 -12.79 -1.15 -6.76
C PHE A 55 -11.89 -1.82 -5.71
N GLY A 56 -11.40 -3.02 -6.00
CA GLY A 56 -10.59 -3.85 -5.11
C GLY A 56 -9.32 -3.16 -4.59
N PRO A 57 -8.47 -2.56 -5.45
CA PRO A 57 -7.25 -1.90 -4.99
C PRO A 57 -7.52 -0.82 -3.92
N ARG A 58 -8.56 0.00 -4.11
CA ARG A 58 -8.98 1.00 -3.11
C ARG A 58 -9.45 0.34 -1.82
N ALA A 59 -10.28 -0.70 -1.90
CA ALA A 59 -10.79 -1.40 -0.73
C ALA A 59 -9.67 -2.08 0.09
N ILE A 60 -8.66 -2.64 -0.59
CA ILE A 60 -7.50 -3.25 0.07
C ILE A 60 -6.67 -2.20 0.82
N ARG A 61 -6.43 -1.03 0.21
CA ARG A 61 -5.75 0.08 0.90
C ARG A 61 -6.50 0.49 2.16
N ASP A 62 -7.82 0.66 2.09
CA ASP A 62 -8.66 1.01 3.24
C ASP A 62 -8.60 -0.06 4.35
N ALA A 63 -8.70 -1.34 3.99
CA ALA A 63 -8.61 -2.43 4.96
C ALA A 63 -7.21 -2.56 5.61
N SER A 64 -6.15 -2.11 4.93
CA SER A 64 -4.76 -2.28 5.38
C SER A 64 -4.31 -1.34 6.49
N GLN A 65 -5.10 -0.33 6.88
CA GLN A 65 -4.67 0.76 7.77
C GLN A 65 -4.23 0.31 9.18
N TYR A 66 -4.66 -0.87 9.63
CA TYR A 66 -4.33 -1.43 10.95
C TYR A 66 -3.27 -2.53 10.94
N VAL A 67 -2.75 -2.90 9.77
CA VAL A 67 -1.65 -3.87 9.64
C VAL A 67 -0.43 -3.38 10.41
N LYS A 68 0.27 -4.33 11.04
CA LYS A 68 1.49 -4.07 11.83
C LYS A 68 2.73 -4.34 10.99
N ARG A 69 3.78 -3.57 11.22
CA ARG A 69 5.06 -3.66 10.49
C ARG A 69 5.86 -4.92 10.82
N TYR A 70 5.69 -5.44 12.03
CA TYR A 70 6.44 -6.58 12.54
C TYR A 70 5.67 -7.88 12.32
N SER A 71 6.32 -8.85 11.69
CA SER A 71 5.83 -10.21 11.51
C SER A 71 6.37 -11.10 12.63
N ILE A 72 5.46 -11.72 13.39
CA ILE A 72 5.82 -12.65 14.47
C ILE A 72 6.35 -13.96 13.89
N GLU A 73 5.76 -14.45 12.79
CA GLU A 73 6.13 -15.73 12.18
C GLU A 73 7.56 -15.73 11.62
N HIS A 74 8.00 -14.56 11.14
CA HIS A 74 9.34 -14.42 10.57
C HIS A 74 10.31 -13.66 11.50
N ASP A 75 9.87 -13.29 12.70
CA ASP A 75 10.64 -12.49 13.68
C ASP A 75 11.36 -11.29 13.04
N LEU A 76 10.62 -10.51 12.24
CA LEU A 76 11.21 -9.42 11.47
C LEU A 76 10.31 -8.20 11.36
N ASP A 77 10.95 -7.04 11.33
CA ASP A 77 10.32 -5.78 11.01
C ASP A 77 10.49 -5.47 9.52
N LEU A 78 9.38 -5.53 8.77
CA LEU A 78 9.40 -5.33 7.32
C LEU A 78 9.85 -3.92 6.95
N CYS A 79 9.44 -2.92 7.72
CA CYS A 79 9.77 -1.52 7.44
C CYS A 79 11.24 -1.21 7.76
N ASP A 80 11.84 -1.91 8.73
CA ASP A 80 13.26 -1.71 9.03
C ASP A 80 14.17 -2.50 8.06
N THR A 81 13.64 -3.57 7.45
CA THR A 81 14.40 -4.48 6.56
C THR A 81 14.28 -4.11 5.08
N LEU A 82 13.10 -3.69 4.61
CA LEU A 82 12.79 -3.43 3.21
C LEU A 82 12.41 -1.96 2.98
N SER A 83 12.74 -1.47 1.79
CA SER A 83 12.19 -0.24 1.24
C SER A 83 10.88 -0.53 0.51
N LEU A 84 9.78 0.05 1.02
CA LEU A 84 8.42 -0.23 0.61
C LEU A 84 7.72 1.07 0.21
N ALA A 85 6.98 1.05 -0.90
CA ALA A 85 6.20 2.20 -1.35
C ALA A 85 4.88 1.79 -1.99
N ASP A 86 3.89 2.69 -1.97
CA ASP A 86 2.69 2.60 -2.79
C ASP A 86 2.93 3.35 -4.11
N ALA A 87 2.88 2.63 -5.23
CA ALA A 87 3.06 3.17 -6.58
C ALA A 87 1.75 3.62 -7.22
N GLY A 88 0.64 3.61 -6.47
CA GLY A 88 -0.67 3.99 -6.98
C GLY A 88 -1.27 2.92 -7.88
N ASP A 89 -1.93 3.35 -8.94
CA ASP A 89 -2.74 2.47 -9.80
C ASP A 89 -2.36 2.59 -11.28
N ALA A 90 -2.57 1.51 -12.02
CA ALA A 90 -2.40 1.47 -13.45
C ALA A 90 -3.43 2.35 -14.19
N PRO A 91 -3.01 3.06 -15.26
CA PRO A 91 -3.96 3.69 -16.15
C PRO A 91 -4.71 2.58 -16.92
N VAL A 92 -5.94 2.31 -16.49
CA VAL A 92 -6.80 1.32 -17.13
C VAL A 92 -7.81 2.02 -18.05
N ARG A 93 -8.14 1.37 -19.17
CA ARG A 93 -9.28 1.74 -20.00
C ARG A 93 -10.41 0.74 -19.71
N PRO A 94 -11.53 1.19 -19.12
CA PRO A 94 -12.68 0.34 -18.86
C PRO A 94 -13.28 -0.22 -20.14
#